data_AF-A0A499UV31-F1
#
_entry.id   AF-A0A499UV31-F1
#
_cell.length_a   1.000
_cell.length_b   1.000
_cell.length_c   1.000
_cell.angle_alpha   90.00
_cell.angle_beta   90.00
_cell.angle_gamma   90.00
#
_symmetry.space_group_name_H-M   'P 1'
#
loop_
_entity.id
_entity.type
_entity.pdbx_description
1 polymer ?
#
loop_
_entity_poly.entity_id
_entity_poly.type
_entity_poly.pdbx_seq_one_letter_code
_entity_poly.pdbx_strand_id
1 'polypeptide(L)' 'MLFEVWAPHAGRVGLHVDGRDRPMEPDPGREGWWRAEAEAGHGTRYGFALDDGPPLPDPRSRRQPDGPEG' A
#
# COMPACT_ATOMS: atom_id res chain seq x y z
N MET A 1 5.33 1.13 -11.24
CA MET A 1 4.19 0.22 -10.96
C MET A 1 3.17 1.01 -10.16
N LEU A 2 1.88 0.87 -10.48
CA LEU A 2 0.80 1.56 -9.77
C LEU A 2 0.33 0.68 -8.60
N PHE A 3 0.31 1.25 -7.40
CA PHE A 3 -0.21 0.63 -6.19
C PHE A 3 -1.53 1.29 -5.82
N GLU A 4 -2.52 0.48 -5.45
CA GLU A 4 -3.86 0.96 -5.13
C GLU A 4 -4.42 0.21 -3.92
N VAL A 5 -4.97 0.95 -2.96
CA VAL A 5 -5.63 0.39 -1.79
C VAL A 5 -6.93 1.13 -1.50
N TRP A 6 -7.95 0.41 -1.05
CA TRP A 6 -9.18 0.99 -0.57
C TRP A 6 -9.09 1.17 0.94
N ALA A 7 -9.14 2.43 1.37
CA ALA A 7 -9.06 2.83 2.77
C ALA A 7 -9.95 4.08 2.97
N PRO A 8 -11.28 3.92 2.96
CA PRO A 8 -12.24 5.03 2.97
C PRO A 8 -12.27 5.81 4.29
N HIS A 9 -11.74 5.21 5.36
CA HIS A 9 -11.70 5.79 6.70
C HIS A 9 -10.32 6.32 7.10
N ALA A 10 -9.29 6.11 6.26
CA ALA A 10 -7.96 6.63 6.53
C ALA A 10 -7.92 8.12 6.19
N GLY A 11 -7.29 8.92 7.06
CA GLY A 11 -6.97 10.33 6.77
C GLY A 11 -5.67 10.47 5.97
N ARG A 12 -4.77 9.49 6.08
CA ARG A 12 -3.53 9.40 5.31
C ARG A 12 -3.19 7.95 5.01
N VAL A 13 -2.67 7.70 3.81
CA VAL A 13 -2.11 6.40 3.42
C VAL A 13 -0.68 6.56 2.95
N GLY A 14 0.20 5.70 3.46
CA GLY A 14 1.59 5.53 3.03
C GLY A 14 1.78 4.19 2.33
N LEU A 15 2.59 4.19 1.27
CA LEU A 15 3.11 3.00 0.62
C LEU A 15 4.52 2.75 1.15
N HIS A 16 4.73 1.61 1.80
CA HIS A 16 6.06 1.09 2.11
C HIS A 16 6.47 0.14 1.00
N VAL A 17 7.53 0.44 0.27
CA VAL A 17 8.02 -0.38 -0.85
C VAL A 17 9.53 -0.36 -0.90
N ASP A 18 10.15 -1.54 -0.98
CA ASP A 18 11.62 -1.68 -1.02
C ASP A 18 12.35 -0.94 0.12
N GLY A 19 11.78 -0.99 1.33
CA GLY A 19 12.32 -0.31 2.51
C GLY A 19 12.15 1.22 2.52
N ARG A 20 11.33 1.78 1.62
CA ARG A 20 11.06 3.23 1.54
C ARG A 20 9.58 3.53 1.70
N ASP A 21 9.28 4.52 2.53
CA ASP A 21 7.93 5.05 2.69
C ASP A 21 7.66 6.19 1.71
N ARG A 22 6.48 6.17 1.11
CA ARG A 22 5.99 7.19 0.19
C ARG A 22 4.55 7.54 0.51
N PRO A 23 4.16 8.83 0.54
CA PRO A 23 2.76 9.20 0.69
C PRO A 23 1.97 8.77 -0.55
N MET A 24 0.77 8.25 -0.33
CA MET A 24 -0.21 7.98 -1.39
C MET A 24 -1.17 9.15 -1.54
N GLU A 25 -1.71 9.31 -2.75
CA GLU A 25 -2.70 10.33 -3.06
C GLU A 25 -4.10 9.71 -3.15
N PRO A 26 -5.16 10.40 -2.70
CA PRO A 26 -6.52 9.95 -2.93
C PRO A 26 -6.84 9.93 -4.43
N ASP A 27 -7.52 8.90 -4.90
CA ASP A 27 -7.93 8.80 -6.30
C ASP A 27 -9.11 9.75 -6.57
N PRO A 28 -9.01 10.66 -7.54
CA PRO A 28 -10.03 11.68 -7.79
C PRO A 28 -11.33 11.11 -8.40
N GLY A 29 -11.29 9.91 -8.99
CA GLY A 29 -12.45 9.26 -9.61
C GLY A 29 -13.08 8.17 -8.76
N ARG A 30 -12.44 7.78 -7.64
CA ARG A 30 -12.86 6.66 -6.80
C ARG A 30 -12.76 7.04 -5.33
N GLU A 31 -13.90 7.32 -4.73
CA GLU A 31 -13.97 7.68 -3.31
C GLU A 31 -13.39 6.57 -2.42
N GLY A 32 -12.56 6.97 -1.45
CA GLY A 32 -11.89 6.06 -0.51
C GLY A 32 -10.77 5.21 -1.12
N TRP A 33 -10.43 5.40 -2.39
CA TRP A 33 -9.26 4.78 -3.00
C TRP A 33 -8.04 5.69 -2.88
N TRP A 34 -6.90 5.06 -2.67
CA TRP A 34 -5.60 5.69 -2.60
C TRP A 34 -4.68 5.06 -3.63
N ARG A 35 -3.84 5.88 -4.26
CA ARG A 35 -2.90 5.45 -5.30
C ARG A 35 -1.52 6.06 -5.14
N ALA A 36 -0.50 5.30 -5.53
CA ALA A 36 0.87 5.79 -5.66
C ALA A 36 1.61 5.05 -6.76
N GLU A 37 2.47 5.77 -7.47
CA GLU A 37 3.41 5.19 -8.40
C GLU A 37 4.77 4.98 -7.72
N ALA A 38 5.29 3.76 -7.79
CA ALA A 38 6.63 3.45 -7.32
C ALA A 38 7.32 2.43 -8.22
N GLU A 39 8.65 2.49 -8.24
CA GLU A 39 9.47 1.43 -8.83
C GLU A 39 9.35 0.17 -7.97
N ALA A 40 8.91 -0.92 -8.58
CA ALA A 40 8.83 -2.22 -7.93
C ALA A 40 9.11 -3.30 -8.98
N GLY A 41 10.10 -4.14 -8.69
CA GLY A 41 10.46 -5.32 -9.48
C GLY A 41 9.81 -6.59 -8.94
N HIS A 42 10.00 -7.70 -9.66
CA HIS A 42 9.52 -9.01 -9.22
C HIS A 42 10.14 -9.39 -7.86
N GLY A 43 9.32 -9.70 -6.86
CA GLY A 43 9.76 -10.04 -5.51
C GLY A 43 9.96 -8.85 -4.56
N THR A 44 9.70 -7.62 -5.00
CA THR A 44 9.73 -6.43 -4.13
C THR A 44 8.65 -6.55 -3.06
N ARG A 45 9.06 -6.47 -1.78
CA ARG A 45 8.13 -6.43 -0.65
C ARG A 45 7.51 -5.04 -0.57
N TYR A 46 6.20 -5.01 -0.32
CA TYR A 46 5.46 -3.78 -0.11
C TYR A 46 4.33 -3.96 0.90
N GLY A 47 3.86 -2.85 1.45
CA GLY A 47 2.73 -2.77 2.38
C GLY A 47 2.15 -1.36 2.45
N PHE A 48 0.99 -1.23 3.10
CA PHE A 48 0.28 0.03 3.25
C PHE A 48 0.19 0.43 4.71
N ALA A 49 0.65 1.63 5.04
CA ALA A 49 0.52 2.24 6.35
C ALA A 49 -0.69 3.18 6.36
N LEU A 50 -1.61 3.00 7.30
CA LEU A 50 -2.78 3.86 7.47
C LEU A 50 -2.56 4.77 8.68
N ASP A 51 -2.77 6.08 8.51
CA ASP A 51 -2.70 7.08 9.59
C ASP A 51 -1.41 6.99 10.44
N ASP A 52 -0.27 6.82 9.78
CA ASP A 52 1.06 6.61 10.40
C ASP A 52 1.21 5.35 11.25
N GLY A 53 0.27 4.42 11.12
CA GLY A 53 0.36 3.09 11.69
C GLY A 53 1.45 2.23 11.01
N PRO A 54 1.69 1.02 11.55
CA PRO A 54 2.62 0.08 10.94
C PRO A 54 2.15 -0.31 9.53
N PRO A 55 3.08 -0.56 8.59
CA PRO A 55 2.73 -1.03 7.26
C PRO A 55 2.08 -2.42 7.34
N LEU A 56 0.85 -2.52 6.83
CA LEU A 56 0.10 -3.75 6.73
C LEU A 56 0.41 -4.42 5.37
N PRO A 57 0.52 -5.76 5.33
CA PRO A 57 0.69 -6.47 4.07
C PRO A 57 -0.53 -6.23 3.16
N ASP A 58 -0.30 -6.12 1.86
CA ASP A 58 -1.40 -5.91 0.92
C ASP A 58 -2.38 -7.10 0.94
N PRO A 59 -3.67 -6.86 1.25
CA PRO A 59 -4.71 -7.89 1.19
C PRO A 59 -4.81 -8.57 -0.19
N ARG A 60 -4.35 -7.91 -1.25
CA ARG A 60 -4.38 -8.37 -2.65
C ARG A 60 -3.07 -8.97 -3.14
N SER A 61 -2.02 -9.01 -2.32
CA SER A 61 -0.76 -9.63 -2.74
C SER A 61 -0.99 -11.13 -2.98
N ARG A 62 -0.90 -11.54 -4.25
CA ARG A 62 -1.06 -12.94 -4.70
C ARG A 62 0.04 -13.87 -4.21
N ARG A 63 1.05 -13.36 -3.50
CA ARG A 63 2.06 -14.15 -2.80
C ARG A 63 2.25 -13.52 -1.42
N GLN A 64 1.70 -14.20 -0.43
CA GLN A 64 2.05 -14.06 0.98
C GLN A 64 3.22 -15.05 1.21
N PRO A 65 4.50 -14.67 1.00
CA PRO A 65 5.62 -15.56 1.33
C PRO A 65 5.66 -15.91 2.82
N ASP A 66 5.04 -15.09 3.68
CA ASP A 66 5.05 -15.24 5.14
C ASP A 66 3.63 -15.46 5.75
N GLY A 67 2.59 -15.69 4.93
CA GLY A 67 1.23 -15.97 5.41
C GLY A 67 0.48 -14.75 6.00
N PRO A 68 -0.85 -14.86 6.25
CA PRO A 68 -1.69 -13.74 6.68
C PRO A 68 -1.43 -13.19 8.09
N GLU A 69 -0.46 -13.75 8.83
CA GLU A 69 -0.09 -13.29 10.18
C GLU A 69 1.29 -12.60 10.25
N GLY A 70 2.11 -12.69 9.20
CA GLY A 70 3.50 -12.22 9.23
C GLY A 70 4.47 -13.22 9.86
#